data_AF-A0A6B2NXU2-F1
#
_entry.id   AF-A0A6B2NXU2-F1
#
_cell.length_a   1.000
_cell.length_b   1.000
_cell.length_c   1.000
_cell.angle_alpha   90.00
_cell.angle_beta   90.00
_cell.angle_gamma   90.00
#
_symmetry.space_group_name_H-M   'P 1'
#
loop_
_entity.id
_entity.type
_entity.pdbx_description
1 polymer ?
#
loop_
_entity_poly.entity_id
_entity_poly.type
_entity_poly.pdbx_seq_one_letter_code
_entity_poly.pdbx_strand_id
1 'polypeptide(L)'
;MSPLLSANDPYLNDFWNNVCNSAFGASSSFTFWRRWYQGFLDGKPLEWELQRRVALIDDAIWEAGPEAVAQEIERIERLFDLEREIAALKDMLPLRSALSSTGLIGDNGGPPLDDGVQRAVRGDFVLVWDQIEDLESEIAKPEPSPGRLKAIAKTLWDVSLRIAAYCGGKIDLALTEASKEAGKAVVKLGAPIAAASLASQNESIQQVAKAIWAFVKTLPPG
;
A
#
# COMPACT_ATOMS: atom_id res chain seq x y z
N MET A 1 -19.19 20.27 -7.72
CA MET A 1 -19.69 19.66 -8.97
C MET A 1 -21.06 19.06 -8.67
N SER A 2 -22.06 19.36 -9.50
CA SER A 2 -23.31 18.59 -9.48
C SER A 2 -23.03 17.20 -10.06
N PRO A 3 -23.59 16.12 -9.52
CA PRO A 3 -23.37 14.79 -10.06
C PRO A 3 -23.93 14.71 -11.51
N LEU A 4 -23.20 14.04 -12.41
CA LEU A 4 -23.59 13.86 -13.81
C LEU A 4 -24.89 13.05 -13.96
N LEU A 5 -25.25 12.28 -12.92
CA LEU A 5 -26.48 11.51 -12.78
C LEU A 5 -27.11 11.86 -11.42
N SER A 6 -28.41 12.17 -11.39
CA SER A 6 -29.08 12.50 -10.12
C SER A 6 -29.22 11.26 -9.23
N ALA A 7 -28.41 11.17 -8.17
CA ALA A 7 -28.51 10.14 -7.13
C ALA A 7 -29.91 10.04 -6.50
N ASN A 8 -30.69 11.13 -6.56
CA ASN A 8 -32.03 11.22 -6.00
C ASN A 8 -33.13 10.83 -7.00
N ASP A 9 -32.78 10.31 -8.17
CA ASP A 9 -33.77 9.78 -9.11
C ASP A 9 -34.08 8.31 -8.73
N PRO A 10 -35.27 8.03 -8.17
CA PRO A 10 -35.64 6.67 -7.77
C PRO A 10 -35.66 5.70 -8.96
N TYR A 11 -35.94 6.18 -10.17
CA TYR A 11 -35.96 5.34 -11.36
C TYR A 11 -34.55 4.90 -11.77
N LEU A 12 -33.55 5.77 -11.63
CA LEU A 12 -32.15 5.41 -11.91
C LEU A 12 -31.62 4.39 -10.90
N ASN A 13 -31.96 4.54 -9.63
CA ASN A 13 -31.54 3.62 -8.57
C ASN A 13 -32.20 2.25 -8.72
N ASP A 14 -33.51 2.19 -8.98
CA ASP A 14 -34.21 0.92 -9.20
C ASP A 14 -33.75 0.22 -10.48
N PHE A 15 -33.53 0.98 -11.56
CA PHE A 15 -32.93 0.44 -12.78
C PHE A 15 -31.55 -0.17 -12.51
N TRP A 16 -30.68 0.57 -11.83
CA TRP A 16 -29.32 0.10 -11.54
C TRP A 16 -29.30 -1.14 -10.63
N ASN A 17 -30.14 -1.19 -9.60
CA ASN A 17 -30.29 -2.36 -8.75
C ASN A 17 -30.76 -3.59 -9.55
N ASN A 18 -31.72 -3.41 -10.47
CA ASN A 18 -32.18 -4.48 -11.34
C ASN A 18 -31.08 -4.96 -12.30
N VAL A 19 -30.29 -4.06 -12.89
CA VAL A 19 -29.14 -4.41 -13.74
C VAL A 19 -28.09 -5.19 -12.95
N CYS A 20 -27.75 -4.75 -11.73
CA CYS A 20 -26.83 -5.47 -10.84
C CYS A 20 -27.31 -6.89 -10.54
N ASN A 21 -28.59 -7.05 -10.21
CA ASN A 21 -29.15 -8.35 -9.84
C ASN A 21 -29.34 -9.29 -11.04
N SER A 22 -29.56 -8.75 -12.25
CA SER A 22 -29.86 -9.55 -13.45
C SER A 22 -28.65 -9.76 -14.37
N ALA A 23 -28.01 -8.68 -14.82
CA ALA A 23 -26.96 -8.73 -15.83
C ALA A 23 -25.59 -9.09 -15.26
N PHE A 24 -25.31 -8.68 -14.01
CA PHE A 24 -24.02 -8.95 -13.36
C PHE A 24 -24.07 -10.10 -12.36
N GLY A 25 -25.26 -10.42 -11.82
CA GLY A 25 -25.45 -11.50 -10.85
C GLY A 25 -24.45 -11.44 -9.68
N ALA A 26 -24.09 -12.61 -9.16
CA ALA A 26 -23.05 -12.75 -8.13
C ALA A 26 -21.62 -12.82 -8.72
N SER A 27 -21.43 -12.58 -10.01
CA SER A 27 -20.13 -12.75 -10.66
C SER A 27 -19.11 -11.74 -10.12
N SER A 28 -17.95 -12.24 -9.69
CA SER A 28 -16.84 -11.41 -9.24
C SER A 28 -16.25 -10.58 -10.39
N SER A 29 -16.34 -11.05 -11.64
CA SER A 29 -15.74 -10.42 -12.83
C SER A 29 -16.28 -9.00 -13.11
N PHE A 30 -17.49 -8.69 -12.65
CA PHE A 30 -18.12 -7.38 -12.85
C PHE A 30 -18.06 -6.45 -11.62
N THR A 31 -17.30 -6.83 -10.58
CA THR A 31 -17.23 -6.06 -9.32
C THR A 31 -16.65 -4.66 -9.54
N PHE A 32 -15.62 -4.53 -10.36
CA PHE A 32 -15.07 -3.22 -10.72
C PHE A 32 -16.13 -2.32 -11.37
N TRP A 33 -16.83 -2.81 -12.39
CA TRP A 33 -17.84 -2.05 -13.14
C TRP A 33 -19.00 -1.62 -12.25
N ARG A 34 -19.43 -2.47 -11.32
CA ARG A 34 -20.43 -2.10 -10.32
C ARG A 34 -19.97 -0.92 -9.47
N ARG A 35 -18.75 -1.00 -8.95
CA ARG A 35 -18.15 0.06 -8.12
C ARG A 35 -17.93 1.35 -8.91
N TRP A 36 -17.49 1.24 -10.17
CA TRP A 36 -17.28 2.35 -11.08
C TRP A 36 -18.57 3.12 -11.33
N TYR A 37 -19.65 2.43 -11.75
CA TYR A 37 -20.93 3.06 -12.03
C TYR A 37 -21.60 3.61 -10.77
N GLN A 38 -21.55 2.86 -9.66
CA GLN A 38 -22.08 3.34 -8.37
C GLN A 38 -21.37 4.63 -7.93
N GLY A 39 -20.06 4.73 -8.11
CA GLY A 39 -19.31 5.95 -7.79
C GLY A 39 -19.82 7.18 -8.57
N PHE A 40 -20.19 7.02 -9.85
CA PHE A 40 -20.81 8.10 -10.62
C PHE A 40 -22.19 8.49 -10.10
N LEU A 41 -23.02 7.53 -9.71
CA LEU A 41 -24.32 7.80 -9.08
C LEU A 41 -24.14 8.54 -7.75
N ASP A 42 -23.19 8.12 -6.92
CA ASP A 42 -22.94 8.70 -5.60
C ASP A 42 -22.23 10.06 -5.66
N GLY A 43 -21.85 10.53 -6.85
CA GLY A 43 -21.04 11.74 -7.03
C GLY A 43 -19.60 11.59 -6.51
N LYS A 44 -19.14 10.34 -6.35
CA LYS A 44 -17.79 9.95 -5.90
C LYS A 44 -17.19 8.98 -6.92
N PRO A 45 -16.92 9.44 -8.16
CA PRO A 45 -16.31 8.59 -9.17
C PRO A 45 -14.95 8.07 -8.70
N LEU A 46 -14.52 6.96 -9.27
CA LEU A 46 -13.17 6.44 -9.02
C LEU A 46 -12.10 7.44 -9.48
N GLU A 47 -10.88 7.31 -8.97
CA GLU A 47 -9.76 8.15 -9.39
C GLU A 47 -9.57 8.10 -10.90
N TRP A 48 -9.38 9.28 -11.52
CA TRP A 48 -9.31 9.40 -12.97
C TRP A 48 -8.15 8.57 -13.57
N GLU A 49 -6.98 8.60 -12.93
CA GLU A 49 -5.83 7.85 -13.41
C GLU A 49 -6.05 6.33 -13.35
N LEU A 50 -6.75 5.83 -12.31
CA LEU A 50 -7.15 4.43 -12.23
C LEU A 50 -8.08 4.05 -13.40
N GLN A 51 -9.10 4.89 -13.66
CA GLN A 51 -10.02 4.68 -14.78
C GLN A 51 -9.29 4.68 -16.13
N ARG A 52 -8.34 5.61 -16.33
CA ARG A 52 -7.53 5.71 -17.53
C ARG A 52 -6.70 4.44 -17.75
N ARG A 53 -6.05 3.91 -16.72
CA ARG A 53 -5.26 2.67 -16.82
C ARG A 53 -6.12 1.47 -17.20
N VAL A 54 -7.32 1.34 -16.61
CA VAL A 54 -8.28 0.29 -16.99
C VAL A 54 -8.75 0.46 -18.44
N ALA A 55 -9.00 1.68 -18.89
CA ALA A 55 -9.39 1.95 -20.29
C ALA A 55 -8.27 1.64 -21.30
N LEU A 56 -7.01 1.57 -20.86
CA LEU A 56 -5.83 1.28 -21.69
C LEU A 56 -5.38 -0.18 -21.59
N ILE A 57 -6.19 -1.06 -20.98
CA ILE A 57 -5.97 -2.51 -21.07
C ILE A 57 -5.88 -2.92 -22.55
N ASP A 58 -4.93 -3.80 -22.87
CA ASP A 58 -4.68 -4.27 -24.23
C ASP A 58 -5.91 -4.97 -24.83
N ASP A 59 -6.18 -4.72 -26.11
CA ASP A 59 -7.31 -5.31 -26.85
C ASP A 59 -7.33 -6.84 -26.76
N ALA A 60 -6.17 -7.51 -26.75
CA ALA A 60 -6.11 -8.96 -26.64
C ALA A 60 -6.69 -9.47 -25.31
N ILE A 61 -6.59 -8.67 -24.23
CA ILE A 61 -7.19 -9.00 -22.92
C ILE A 61 -8.70 -8.74 -22.96
N TRP A 62 -9.14 -7.66 -23.60
CA TRP A 62 -10.57 -7.40 -23.82
C TRP A 62 -11.27 -8.54 -24.59
N GLU A 63 -10.63 -9.02 -25.65
CA GLU A 63 -11.14 -10.11 -26.49
C GLU A 63 -11.05 -11.49 -25.80
N ALA A 64 -10.20 -11.64 -24.77
CA ALA A 64 -10.08 -12.89 -24.01
C ALA A 64 -11.26 -13.14 -23.06
N GLY A 65 -12.12 -12.14 -22.84
CA GLY A 65 -13.37 -12.28 -22.08
C GLY A 65 -13.33 -11.69 -20.67
N PRO A 66 -14.49 -11.68 -19.98
CA PRO A 66 -14.69 -10.91 -18.75
C PRO A 66 -13.81 -11.37 -17.58
N GLU A 67 -13.44 -12.65 -17.49
CA GLU A 67 -12.54 -13.14 -16.46
C GLU A 67 -11.11 -12.62 -16.64
N ALA A 68 -10.61 -12.58 -17.87
CA ALA A 68 -9.28 -12.05 -18.18
C ALA A 68 -9.19 -10.56 -17.90
N VAL A 69 -10.21 -9.81 -18.33
CA VAL A 69 -10.36 -8.37 -18.03
C VAL A 69 -10.41 -8.13 -16.52
N ALA A 70 -11.18 -8.93 -15.76
CA ALA A 70 -11.28 -8.76 -14.32
C ALA A 70 -9.95 -9.01 -13.59
N GLN A 71 -9.18 -10.02 -14.02
CA GLN A 71 -7.84 -10.29 -13.47
C GLN A 71 -6.88 -9.13 -13.75
N GLU A 72 -6.90 -8.60 -14.97
CA GLU A 72 -6.04 -7.47 -15.34
C GLU A 72 -6.43 -6.17 -14.61
N ILE A 73 -7.73 -5.93 -14.43
CA ILE A 73 -8.22 -4.83 -13.60
C ILE A 73 -7.72 -4.98 -12.15
N GLU A 74 -7.81 -6.17 -11.56
CA GLU A 74 -7.31 -6.38 -10.20
C GLU A 74 -5.81 -6.09 -10.13
N ARG A 75 -5.02 -6.55 -11.10
CA ARG A 75 -3.58 -6.25 -11.19
C ARG A 75 -3.31 -4.75 -11.24
N ILE A 76 -4.07 -4.00 -12.06
CA ILE A 76 -3.97 -2.54 -12.17
C ILE A 76 -4.34 -1.85 -10.86
N GLU A 77 -5.42 -2.27 -10.20
CA GLU A 77 -5.84 -1.73 -8.90
C GLU A 77 -4.76 -1.93 -7.84
N ARG A 78 -4.17 -3.14 -7.75
CA ARG A 78 -3.11 -3.42 -6.78
C ARG A 78 -1.83 -2.64 -7.05
N LEU A 79 -1.47 -2.47 -8.32
CA LEU A 79 -0.32 -1.64 -8.69
C LEU A 79 -0.56 -0.17 -8.36
N PHE A 80 -1.76 0.34 -8.65
CA PHE A 80 -2.13 1.73 -8.35
C PHE A 80 -2.15 2.00 -6.85
N ASP A 81 -2.70 1.08 -6.04
CA ASP A 81 -2.65 1.17 -4.58
C ASP A 81 -1.20 1.14 -4.07
N LEU A 82 -0.36 0.25 -4.61
CA LEU A 82 1.05 0.16 -4.24
C LEU A 82 1.81 1.47 -4.52
N GLU A 83 1.62 2.06 -5.69
CA GLU A 83 2.22 3.37 -6.04
C GLU A 83 1.78 4.48 -5.09
N ARG A 84 0.52 4.48 -4.65
CA ARG A 84 0.01 5.45 -3.67
C ARG A 84 0.63 5.26 -2.30
N GLU A 85 0.78 4.02 -1.84
CA GLU A 85 1.43 3.72 -0.57
C GLU A 85 2.92 4.10 -0.60
N ILE A 86 3.60 3.87 -1.73
CA ILE A 86 4.99 4.32 -1.93
C ILE A 86 5.09 5.85 -1.82
N ALA A 87 4.21 6.58 -2.52
CA ALA A 87 4.19 8.04 -2.48
C ALA A 87 3.93 8.56 -1.06
N ALA A 88 2.91 8.00 -0.38
CA ALA A 88 2.57 8.37 1.00
C ALA A 88 3.72 8.09 1.96
N LEU A 89 4.41 6.95 1.82
CA LEU A 89 5.58 6.63 2.63
C LEU A 89 6.72 7.63 2.39
N LYS A 90 7.03 7.96 1.13
CA LYS A 90 8.09 8.91 0.80
C LYS A 90 7.84 10.30 1.38
N ASP A 91 6.59 10.75 1.43
CA ASP A 91 6.20 12.01 2.06
C ASP A 91 6.38 12.01 3.58
N MET A 92 6.25 10.83 4.23
CA MET A 92 6.41 10.69 5.68
C MET A 92 7.85 10.41 6.12
N LEU A 93 8.69 9.88 5.22
CA LEU A 93 10.06 9.51 5.54
C LEU A 93 10.94 10.74 5.76
N PRO A 94 11.87 10.69 6.73
CA PRO A 94 12.92 11.69 6.81
C PRO A 94 13.74 11.69 5.52
N LEU A 95 14.09 12.89 5.05
CA LEU A 95 14.94 13.06 3.87
C LEU A 95 16.23 12.23 4.00
N ARG A 96 16.61 11.53 2.93
CA ARG A 96 17.80 10.68 2.91
C ARG A 96 19.07 11.44 3.31
N SER A 97 19.20 12.69 2.89
CA SER A 97 20.32 13.58 3.28
C SER A 97 20.35 13.90 4.78
N ALA A 98 19.18 14.02 5.42
CA ALA A 98 19.08 14.26 6.86
C ALA A 98 19.54 13.01 7.66
N LEU A 99 19.30 11.81 7.15
CA LEU A 99 19.77 10.55 7.75
C LEU A 99 21.31 10.44 7.74
N SER A 100 21.96 10.97 6.71
CA SER A 100 23.43 11.02 6.63
C SER A 100 24.06 12.09 7.53
N SER A 101 23.28 13.06 8.00
CA SER A 101 23.79 14.16 8.83
C SER A 101 23.87 13.77 10.30
N THR A 102 25.04 13.88 10.92
CA THR A 102 25.29 13.52 12.32
C THR A 102 24.64 14.47 13.34
N GLY A 103 23.96 15.55 12.91
CA GLY A 103 23.78 16.75 13.74
C GLY A 103 22.36 17.23 14.06
N LEU A 104 21.27 16.48 13.81
CA LEU A 104 19.90 17.04 13.94
C LEU A 104 18.89 16.27 14.82
N ILE A 105 19.31 15.30 15.62
CA ILE A 105 18.45 14.74 16.70
C ILE A 105 19.01 15.21 18.03
N GLY A 106 18.97 16.51 18.26
CA GLY A 106 19.54 17.12 19.45
C GLY A 106 19.05 18.54 19.66
N ASP A 107 17.74 18.76 19.79
CA ASP A 107 17.23 19.81 20.69
C ASP A 107 15.73 19.70 21.06
N ASN A 108 15.23 18.52 21.44
CA ASN A 108 13.89 18.38 22.03
C ASN A 108 13.90 18.03 23.54
N GLY A 109 15.02 18.31 24.24
CA GLY A 109 15.09 18.21 25.71
C GLY A 109 14.83 16.83 26.33
N GLY A 110 14.78 15.76 25.54
CA GLY A 110 14.64 14.38 26.03
C GLY A 110 15.96 13.83 26.56
N PRO A 111 15.93 12.83 27.46
CA PRO A 111 17.15 12.19 27.94
C PRO A 111 17.94 11.60 26.76
N PRO A 112 19.29 11.66 26.78
CA PRO A 112 20.11 11.13 25.71
C PRO A 112 19.82 9.64 25.51
N LEU A 113 19.41 9.26 24.30
CA LEU A 113 19.40 7.84 23.91
C LEU A 113 20.85 7.40 23.68
N ASP A 114 21.15 6.14 23.95
CA ASP A 114 22.45 5.54 23.59
C ASP A 114 22.72 5.71 22.08
N ASP A 115 23.91 6.18 21.73
CA ASP A 115 24.33 6.50 20.36
C ASP A 115 24.20 5.27 19.43
N GLY A 116 24.32 4.06 19.98
CA GLY A 116 24.15 2.81 19.25
C GLY A 116 22.71 2.60 18.74
N VAL A 117 21.71 2.89 19.58
CA VAL A 117 20.29 2.71 19.25
C VAL A 117 19.84 3.73 18.20
N GLN A 118 20.23 4.99 18.35
CA GLN A 118 19.92 6.02 17.33
C GLN A 118 20.55 5.69 15.97
N ARG A 119 21.78 5.16 15.97
CA ARG A 119 22.47 4.73 14.74
C ARG A 119 21.74 3.55 14.09
N ALA A 120 21.22 2.60 14.86
CA ALA A 120 20.46 1.47 14.34
C ALA A 120 19.15 1.92 13.66
N VAL A 121 18.34 2.75 14.32
CA VAL A 121 17.08 3.28 13.75
C VAL A 121 17.33 4.08 12.48
N ARG A 122 18.40 4.88 12.46
CA ARG A 122 18.83 5.61 11.27
C ARG A 122 19.23 4.69 10.12
N GLY A 123 19.99 3.62 10.43
CA GLY A 123 20.35 2.60 9.46
C GLY A 123 19.13 1.90 8.87
N ASP A 124 18.12 1.63 9.70
CA ASP A 124 16.84 1.07 9.26
C ASP A 124 16.11 1.99 8.27
N PHE A 125 16.09 3.32 8.50
CA PHE A 125 15.52 4.26 7.54
C PHE A 125 16.29 4.36 6.22
N VAL A 126 17.62 4.27 6.25
CA VAL A 126 18.43 4.21 5.02
C VAL A 126 18.07 2.95 4.23
N LEU A 127 17.95 1.80 4.92
CA LEU A 127 17.52 0.56 4.29
C LEU A 127 16.11 0.65 3.69
N VAL A 128 15.17 1.32 4.37
CA VAL A 128 13.82 1.56 3.80
C VAL A 128 13.90 2.35 2.50
N TRP A 129 14.70 3.42 2.45
CA TRP A 129 14.91 4.18 1.21
C TRP A 129 15.47 3.30 0.09
N ASP A 130 16.51 2.50 0.38
CA ASP A 130 17.10 1.59 -0.61
C ASP A 130 16.07 0.58 -1.14
N GLN A 131 15.22 0.04 -0.25
CA GLN A 131 14.17 -0.90 -0.64
C GLN A 131 13.03 -0.25 -1.44
N ILE A 132 12.70 1.01 -1.19
CA ILE A 132 11.71 1.75 -1.99
C ILE A 132 12.26 2.01 -3.39
N GLU A 133 13.53 2.40 -3.53
CA GLU A 133 14.17 2.61 -4.84
C GLU A 133 14.22 1.30 -5.64
N ASP A 134 14.58 0.19 -4.98
CA ASP A 134 14.53 -1.15 -5.58
C ASP A 134 13.12 -1.55 -6.00
N LEU A 135 12.11 -1.20 -5.20
CA LEU A 135 10.71 -1.49 -5.48
C LEU A 135 10.20 -0.71 -6.69
N GLU A 136 10.43 0.61 -6.71
CA GLU A 136 10.06 1.49 -7.83
C GLU A 136 10.71 1.00 -9.13
N SER A 137 11.98 0.58 -9.08
CA SER A 137 12.66 -0.02 -10.23
C SER A 137 12.08 -1.37 -10.65
N GLU A 138 11.61 -2.19 -9.70
CA GLU A 138 11.08 -3.52 -9.98
C GLU A 138 9.69 -3.44 -10.61
N ILE A 139 8.79 -2.62 -10.06
CA ILE A 139 7.41 -2.48 -10.56
C ILE A 139 7.32 -1.73 -11.90
N ALA A 140 8.36 -0.99 -12.27
CA ALA A 140 8.47 -0.34 -13.58
C ALA A 140 8.81 -1.34 -14.72
N LYS A 141 9.18 -2.58 -14.41
CA LYS A 141 9.48 -3.59 -15.42
C LYS A 141 8.19 -4.07 -16.08
N PRO A 142 8.21 -4.45 -17.37
CA PRO A 142 7.07 -5.10 -18.02
C PRO A 142 6.62 -6.37 -17.29
N GLU A 143 7.58 -7.11 -16.74
CA GLU A 143 7.36 -8.32 -15.95
C GLU A 143 8.12 -8.21 -14.62
N PRO A 144 7.50 -7.65 -13.57
CA PRO A 144 8.08 -7.59 -12.24
C PRO A 144 8.26 -9.00 -11.65
N SER A 145 9.40 -9.25 -10.98
CA SER A 145 9.68 -10.54 -10.37
C SER A 145 8.93 -10.73 -9.05
N PRO A 146 8.03 -11.73 -8.92
CA PRO A 146 7.37 -12.03 -7.66
C PRO A 146 8.38 -12.34 -6.54
N GLY A 147 9.45 -13.07 -6.85
CA GLY A 147 10.49 -13.41 -5.86
C GLY A 147 11.18 -12.18 -5.28
N ARG A 148 11.56 -11.21 -6.13
CA ARG A 148 12.18 -9.96 -5.68
C ARG A 148 11.20 -9.09 -4.88
N LEU A 149 9.97 -8.95 -5.34
CA LEU A 149 8.93 -8.19 -4.63
C LEU A 149 8.65 -8.79 -3.23
N LYS A 150 8.56 -10.11 -3.11
CA LYS A 150 8.42 -10.80 -1.81
C LYS A 150 9.61 -10.53 -0.89
N ALA A 151 10.83 -10.53 -1.43
CA ALA A 151 12.04 -10.23 -0.65
C ALA A 151 12.03 -8.78 -0.13
N ILE A 152 11.67 -7.81 -0.97
CA ILE A 152 11.52 -6.40 -0.58
C ILE A 152 10.46 -6.26 0.52
N ALA A 153 9.27 -6.84 0.31
CA ALA A 153 8.18 -6.78 1.28
C ALA A 153 8.57 -7.39 2.64
N LYS A 154 9.34 -8.49 2.62
CA LYS A 154 9.88 -9.09 3.83
C LYS A 154 10.86 -8.15 4.53
N THR A 155 11.80 -7.55 3.81
CA THR A 155 12.77 -6.61 4.39
C THR A 155 12.09 -5.41 5.04
N LEU A 156 11.12 -4.78 4.36
CA LEU A 156 10.34 -3.68 4.90
C LEU A 156 9.56 -4.08 6.16
N TRP A 157 8.96 -5.28 6.15
CA TRP A 157 8.28 -5.81 7.33
C TRP A 157 9.24 -6.02 8.50
N ASP A 158 10.39 -6.66 8.27
CA ASP A 158 11.40 -6.90 9.31
C ASP A 158 11.95 -5.60 9.90
N VAL A 159 12.16 -4.57 9.08
CA VAL A 159 12.52 -3.20 9.53
C VAL A 159 11.42 -2.65 10.43
N SER A 160 10.15 -2.76 10.01
CA SER A 160 9.03 -2.24 10.79
C SER A 160 8.94 -2.87 12.20
N LEU A 161 9.28 -4.15 12.33
CA LEU A 161 9.32 -4.83 13.62
C LEU A 161 10.44 -4.28 14.52
N ARG A 162 11.60 -3.94 13.95
CA ARG A 162 12.71 -3.31 14.70
C ARG A 162 12.36 -1.90 15.17
N ILE A 163 11.74 -1.09 14.31
CA ILE A 163 11.27 0.25 14.66
C ILE A 163 10.18 0.18 15.75
N ALA A 164 9.22 -0.75 15.62
CA ALA A 164 8.18 -0.95 16.64
C ALA A 164 8.75 -1.37 18.00
N ALA A 165 9.77 -2.25 18.00
CA ALA A 165 10.47 -2.66 19.22
C ALA A 165 11.18 -1.48 19.90
N TYR A 166 11.70 -0.52 19.13
CA TYR A 166 12.23 0.72 19.68
C TYR A 166 11.15 1.60 20.33
N CYS A 167 9.97 1.73 19.71
CA CYS A 167 8.86 2.53 20.23
C CYS A 167 8.16 1.95 21.48
N GLY A 168 8.53 0.75 21.94
CA GLY A 168 7.78 0.03 22.97
C GLY A 168 6.35 -0.35 22.55
N GLY A 169 6.09 -0.38 21.23
CA GLY A 169 4.78 -0.67 20.66
C GLY A 169 4.42 -2.15 20.79
N LYS A 170 3.14 -2.45 21.02
CA LYS A 170 2.61 -3.81 20.83
C LYS A 170 2.38 -4.02 19.33
N ILE A 171 2.90 -5.10 18.78
CA ILE A 171 2.52 -5.56 17.45
C ILE A 171 1.25 -6.40 17.63
N ASP A 172 0.10 -5.88 17.21
CA ASP A 172 -1.10 -6.70 17.06
C ASP A 172 -0.92 -7.60 15.83
N LEU A 173 -0.55 -8.85 16.10
CA LEU A 173 -0.27 -9.92 15.14
C LEU A 173 -1.55 -10.38 14.43
N ALA A 174 -1.98 -9.62 13.43
CA ALA A 174 -3.00 -10.05 12.47
C ALA A 174 -2.54 -9.79 11.02
N LEU A 175 -1.83 -10.75 10.39
CA LEU A 175 -2.36 -11.64 9.34
C LEU A 175 -1.26 -12.50 8.64
N THR A 176 -1.39 -13.83 8.78
CA THR A 176 -0.93 -15.01 7.98
C THR A 176 0.54 -15.27 7.57
N GLU A 177 0.88 -16.59 7.64
CA GLU A 177 2.04 -17.39 7.15
C GLU A 177 3.46 -16.80 7.25
N ALA A 178 3.71 -15.56 6.84
CA ALA A 178 5.01 -14.91 7.02
C ALA A 178 5.31 -14.57 8.51
N SER A 179 4.27 -14.45 9.35
CA SER A 179 4.41 -14.13 10.77
C SER A 179 4.90 -15.29 11.65
N LYS A 180 5.01 -16.54 11.14
CA LYS A 180 5.39 -17.70 11.96
C LYS A 180 6.86 -17.68 12.42
N GLU A 181 7.73 -16.89 11.79
CA GLU A 181 9.18 -16.85 12.08
C GLU A 181 9.66 -15.57 12.79
N ALA A 182 8.79 -14.58 13.01
CA ALA A 182 9.19 -13.27 13.54
C ALA A 182 8.42 -12.91 14.81
N GLY A 183 8.83 -13.45 15.96
CA GLY A 183 8.23 -13.08 17.23
C GLY A 183 9.06 -13.50 18.43
N LYS A 184 9.90 -12.59 18.94
CA LYS A 184 10.32 -12.46 20.36
C LYS A 184 11.37 -11.34 20.52
N ALA A 185 10.92 -10.10 20.68
CA ALA A 185 11.68 -9.07 21.40
C ALA A 185 10.72 -7.96 21.85
N VAL A 186 10.66 -7.71 23.16
CA VAL A 186 9.98 -6.55 23.75
C VAL A 186 11.08 -5.67 24.35
N VAL A 187 11.24 -4.45 23.85
CA VAL A 187 12.10 -3.41 24.43
C VAL A 187 11.23 -2.18 24.69
N LYS A 188 11.46 -1.48 25.80
CA LYS A 188 10.64 -0.35 26.26
C LYS A 188 11.53 0.89 26.33
N LEU A 189 11.34 1.87 25.44
CA LEU A 189 12.03 3.16 25.49
C LEU A 189 11.00 4.30 25.29
N GLY A 190 11.17 5.41 26.03
CA GLY A 190 10.17 6.46 26.15
C GLY A 190 10.61 7.83 25.64
N ALA A 191 9.71 8.50 24.90
CA ALA A 191 9.45 9.94 24.84
C ALA A 191 8.22 10.17 23.91
N PRO A 192 7.14 10.86 24.34
CA PRO A 192 5.82 10.76 23.70
C PRO A 192 5.68 11.41 22.31
N ILE A 193 6.42 12.49 22.00
CA ILE A 193 6.25 13.22 20.72
C ILE A 193 7.07 12.59 19.58
N ALA A 194 8.33 12.19 19.84
CA ALA A 194 9.13 11.48 18.85
C ALA A 194 8.57 10.07 18.56
N ALA A 195 7.94 9.43 19.56
CA ALA A 195 7.31 8.12 19.39
C ALA A 195 6.09 8.15 18.45
N ALA A 196 5.31 9.24 18.43
CA ALA A 196 4.12 9.32 17.59
C ALA A 196 4.45 9.42 16.09
N SER A 197 5.37 10.32 15.71
CA SER A 197 5.82 10.43 14.30
C SER A 197 6.50 9.15 13.81
N LEU A 198 7.31 8.52 14.67
CA LEU A 198 7.96 7.26 14.34
C LEU A 198 6.96 6.10 14.22
N ALA A 199 5.90 6.09 15.03
CA ALA A 199 4.82 5.11 14.93
C ALA A 199 4.03 5.24 13.62
N SER A 200 3.70 6.47 13.20
CA SER A 200 3.03 6.71 11.91
C SER A 200 3.90 6.32 10.71
N GLN A 201 5.21 6.64 10.75
CA GLN A 201 6.16 6.19 9.72
C GLN A 201 6.22 4.66 9.66
N ASN A 202 6.25 4.00 10.83
CA ASN A 202 6.25 2.55 10.91
C ASN A 202 4.98 1.91 10.32
N GLU A 203 3.82 2.51 10.57
CA GLU A 203 2.55 2.06 9.99
C GLU A 203 2.58 2.16 8.46
N SER A 204 3.09 3.27 7.91
CA SER A 204 3.21 3.45 6.45
C SER A 204 4.17 2.43 5.81
N ILE A 205 5.30 2.09 6.47
CA ILE A 205 6.20 1.01 6.03
C ILE A 205 5.44 -0.33 5.95
N GLN A 206 4.59 -0.62 6.94
CA GLN A 206 3.77 -1.84 6.94
C GLN A 206 2.70 -1.83 5.85
N GLN A 207 2.10 -0.68 5.56
CA GLN A 207 1.12 -0.52 4.48
C GLN A 207 1.76 -0.82 3.12
N VAL A 208 2.95 -0.27 2.84
CA VAL A 208 3.71 -0.61 1.62
C VAL A 208 4.01 -2.10 1.55
N ALA A 209 4.53 -2.72 2.62
CA ALA A 209 4.79 -4.15 2.63
C ALA A 209 3.54 -4.98 2.32
N LYS A 210 2.39 -4.65 2.92
CA LYS A 210 1.10 -5.31 2.66
C LYS A 210 0.63 -5.11 1.21
N ALA A 211 0.79 -3.90 0.67
CA ALA A 211 0.44 -3.59 -0.72
C ALA A 211 1.30 -4.41 -1.71
N ILE A 212 2.59 -4.59 -1.44
CA ILE A 212 3.45 -5.47 -2.25
C ILE A 212 2.93 -6.90 -2.23
N TRP A 213 2.60 -7.46 -1.06
CA TRP A 213 2.04 -8.81 -0.97
C TRP A 213 0.71 -8.97 -1.71
N ALA A 214 -0.13 -7.93 -1.70
CA ALA A 214 -1.38 -7.92 -2.45
C ALA A 214 -1.12 -7.89 -3.96
N PHE A 215 -0.20 -7.04 -4.43
CA PHE A 215 0.19 -6.96 -5.84
C PHE A 215 0.80 -8.26 -6.35
N VAL A 216 1.69 -8.88 -5.58
CA VAL A 216 2.32 -10.16 -5.93
C VAL A 216 1.30 -11.28 -6.20
N LYS A 217 0.13 -11.27 -5.52
CA LYS A 217 -0.92 -12.28 -5.76
C LYS A 217 -1.59 -12.16 -7.12
N THR A 218 -1.47 -11.00 -7.77
CA THR A 218 -2.03 -10.73 -9.11
C THR A 218 -1.07 -11.06 -10.24
N LEU A 219 0.21 -11.32 -9.91
CA LEU A 219 1.22 -11.66 -10.91
C LEU A 219 1.17 -13.16 -11.24
N PRO A 220 1.56 -13.55 -12.47
CA PRO A 220 1.78 -14.95 -12.81
C PRO A 220 2.79 -15.59 -11.84
N PRO A 221 2.68 -16.90 -11.56
CA PRO A 221 3.71 -17.61 -10.80
C PRO A 221 5.04 -17.54 -11.55
N GLY A 222 6.04 -16.91 -10.91
CA GLY A 222 7.42 -16.85 -11.38
C GLY A 222 8.30 -17.95 -10.81
#